data_AF-A0A674EP60-F1
#
_entry.id   AF-A0A674EP60-F1
#
_cell.length_a   1.000
_cell.length_b   1.000
_cell.length_c   1.000
_cell.angle_alpha   90.00
_cell.angle_beta   90.00
_cell.angle_gamma   90.00
#
_symmetry.space_group_name_H-M   'P 1'
#
loop_
_entity.id
_entity.type
_entity.pdbx_description
1 polymer ?
#
loop_
_entity_poly.entity_id
_entity_poly.type
_entity_poly.pdbx_seq_one_letter_code
_entity_poly.pdbx_strand_id
1 'polypeptide(L)'
;MVRPHRQCGEEGSTAKFGLAPKPLTNIYRCTIESILSGCITAWYGNCTTLNLSVYNEFTSKPCPLYSPQAADLVIELSQTHKAKPDLTNLVFGTVFSDHMLTIEWTSNGGWQKPHIKPFGNLSFHPACSAMHYAVQLFEGMKAYRDTDDKVRLFRPMLNMNRMAKSAERACLPAFDRAELVECIRRLVQVDREWVPQSDSASLYIRPTFLGTEPSLGVKKPSRALLYVILSPVGSYFSTGAKSVSLWADSKYIRAWRGGTGDCKMGGNYGASIYAQYEAVDYGCQQVLWLYGDDHQITEVGTMNMFLFWNNENGEEELATPPLDGIILPGITRQSILELTRKWGEFKVCERYLTMADLRCALEENRVKEMFGSGTACVVSPVGRILYQGENLHIPCQEGFPQLASRLMKELTDIQVRSHPTGHRHQFNVYSTLVQRNVIPPVCGQ
;
A
#
# COMPACT_ATOMS: atom_id res chain seq x y z
N MET A 1 49.44 -14.36 34.33
CA MET A 1 50.37 -13.58 33.49
C MET A 1 49.59 -12.39 32.95
N VAL A 2 49.36 -11.31 33.70
CA VAL A 2 50.28 -10.17 34.00
C VAL A 2 50.90 -9.56 32.73
N ARG A 3 50.51 -8.30 32.46
CA ARG A 3 50.94 -7.37 31.39
C ARG A 3 52.46 -7.02 31.49
N PRO A 4 53.05 -6.16 30.62
CA PRO A 4 52.85 -4.68 30.67
C PRO A 4 52.76 -4.02 29.26
N HIS A 5 51.94 -2.99 29.05
CA HIS A 5 52.27 -1.55 29.22
C HIS A 5 53.59 -1.08 28.59
N ARG A 6 53.48 -0.17 27.61
CA ARG A 6 54.36 1.00 27.51
C ARG A 6 53.54 2.25 27.25
N GLN A 7 53.85 3.25 28.06
CA GLN A 7 53.43 4.65 28.04
C GLN A 7 54.73 5.48 28.02
N CYS A 8 54.60 6.80 27.84
CA CYS A 8 55.62 7.86 27.79
C CYS A 8 56.16 8.17 26.38
N GLY A 9 56.24 9.41 25.93
CA GLY A 9 56.03 10.68 26.63
C GLY A 9 56.02 11.88 25.67
N GLU A 10 55.55 13.00 26.20
CA GLU A 10 55.36 14.31 25.60
C GLU A 10 56.67 15.06 25.31
N GLU A 11 56.62 15.97 24.34
CA GLU A 11 57.26 17.31 24.21
C GLU A 11 56.87 17.78 22.79
N GLY A 12 56.18 18.89 22.50
CA GLY A 12 56.12 20.22 23.11
C GLY A 12 56.68 21.23 22.10
N SER A 13 55.83 22.03 21.43
CA SER A 13 56.09 23.39 20.90
C SER A 13 55.41 23.74 19.56
N THR A 14 54.28 24.45 19.69
CA THR A 14 53.77 25.60 18.92
C THR A 14 54.09 25.81 17.43
N ALA A 15 53.03 25.86 16.61
CA ALA A 15 52.81 26.96 15.65
C ALA A 15 51.30 27.17 15.42
N LYS A 16 50.81 28.35 15.82
CA LYS A 16 49.46 28.85 15.57
C LYS A 16 49.37 29.38 14.14
N PHE A 17 48.34 29.00 13.39
CA PHE A 17 47.76 29.87 12.36
C PHE A 17 46.24 29.73 12.41
N GLY A 18 45.61 30.73 13.03
CA GLY A 18 44.18 30.99 12.89
C GLY A 18 43.98 32.06 11.82
N LEU A 19 43.03 31.85 10.92
CA LEU A 19 42.38 32.91 10.17
C LEU A 19 40.91 32.53 9.99
N ALA A 20 40.05 33.37 10.56
CA ALA A 20 38.61 33.40 10.37
C ALA A 20 38.24 34.76 9.73
N PRO A 21 37.01 34.94 9.21
CA PRO A 21 36.76 35.44 7.86
C PRO A 21 36.24 36.89 7.81
N LYS A 22 36.35 37.57 6.64
CA LYS A 22 35.57 38.77 6.30
C LYS A 22 35.35 38.95 4.77
N PRO A 23 34.33 39.75 4.35
CA PRO A 23 33.46 39.44 3.20
C PRO A 23 33.51 40.47 2.05
N LEU A 24 32.75 40.15 0.98
CA LEU A 24 31.98 41.02 0.07
C LEU A 24 32.31 40.97 -1.45
N THR A 25 31.23 40.63 -2.17
CA THR A 25 30.70 41.21 -3.43
C THR A 25 31.24 40.81 -4.81
N ASN A 26 30.29 40.23 -5.56
CA ASN A 26 29.96 40.42 -6.98
C ASN A 26 30.97 40.00 -8.05
N ILE A 27 30.61 38.98 -8.84
CA ILE A 27 30.22 39.10 -10.26
C ILE A 27 29.63 37.75 -10.70
N TYR A 28 28.31 37.71 -10.87
CA TYR A 28 27.59 36.68 -11.63
C TYR A 28 27.47 37.20 -13.08
N ARG A 29 28.05 36.51 -14.06
CA ARG A 29 27.63 36.65 -15.47
C ARG A 29 27.95 35.40 -16.30
N CYS A 30 26.87 34.86 -16.87
CA CYS A 30 26.77 34.19 -18.17
C CYS A 30 27.41 32.80 -18.37
N THR A 31 26.59 31.75 -18.25
CA THR A 31 26.43 30.76 -19.32
C THR A 31 25.04 30.10 -19.27
N ILE A 32 24.00 30.82 -19.68
CA ILE A 32 22.71 30.24 -20.13
C ILE A 32 22.31 30.98 -21.40
N GLU A 33 22.95 30.64 -22.52
CA GLU A 33 22.55 31.03 -23.87
C GLU A 33 22.71 29.83 -24.83
N SER A 34 21.99 28.74 -24.57
CA SER A 34 21.81 27.71 -25.60
C SER A 34 20.43 27.04 -25.59
N ILE A 35 19.46 27.60 -24.89
CA ILE A 35 18.06 27.17 -24.95
C ILE A 35 17.24 28.46 -24.99
N LEU A 36 16.36 28.60 -25.98
CA LEU A 36 15.56 29.80 -26.34
C LEU A 36 16.11 30.65 -27.50
N SER A 37 16.45 29.99 -28.62
CA SER A 37 16.26 30.60 -29.94
C SER A 37 15.30 29.71 -30.73
N GLY A 38 14.08 30.21 -30.92
CA GLY A 38 13.01 29.49 -31.60
C GLY A 38 11.67 30.23 -31.53
N CYS A 39 11.57 31.30 -32.31
CA CYS A 39 10.34 31.91 -32.81
C CYS A 39 9.47 32.74 -31.84
N ILE A 40 9.73 34.05 -31.78
CA ILE A 40 8.68 35.08 -31.63
C ILE A 40 8.83 36.04 -32.80
N THR A 41 7.88 36.00 -33.74
CA THR A 41 7.62 37.11 -34.67
C THR A 41 6.48 37.92 -34.09
N ALA A 42 6.77 39.20 -33.84
CA ALA A 42 5.87 40.17 -33.22
C ALA A 42 4.69 40.54 -34.12
N TRP A 43 3.53 40.76 -33.50
CA TRP A 43 2.49 41.65 -34.01
C TRP A 43 2.05 42.57 -32.86
N TYR A 44 2.25 43.87 -33.07
CA TYR A 44 1.84 44.95 -32.17
C TYR A 44 0.33 45.21 -32.31
N GLY A 45 -0.37 45.35 -31.18
CA GLY A 45 -1.77 45.77 -31.16
C GLY A 45 -2.22 46.12 -29.74
N ASN A 46 -2.82 47.30 -29.61
CA ASN A 46 -3.05 48.07 -28.38
C ASN A 46 -3.77 47.36 -27.22
N CYS A 47 -3.39 47.80 -26.03
CA CYS A 47 -3.99 47.51 -24.74
C CYS A 47 -5.34 48.23 -24.59
N THR A 48 -6.43 47.46 -24.46
CA THR A 48 -7.67 47.89 -23.80
C THR A 48 -8.20 46.75 -22.93
N THR A 49 -8.49 47.09 -21.68
CA THR A 49 -9.04 46.24 -20.62
C THR A 49 -10.34 45.56 -21.06
N LEU A 50 -10.34 44.24 -21.13
CA LEU A 50 -11.54 43.40 -21.26
C LEU A 50 -11.41 42.14 -20.39
N ASN A 51 -12.24 42.11 -19.36
CA ASN A 51 -12.77 40.97 -18.61
C ASN A 51 -11.93 39.68 -18.49
N LEU A 52 -11.40 39.47 -17.28
CA LEU A 52 -11.10 38.14 -16.73
C LEU A 52 -12.41 37.35 -16.53
N SER A 53 -12.88 36.65 -17.56
CA SER A 53 -13.93 35.61 -17.38
C SER A 53 -13.87 34.47 -18.41
N VAL A 54 -12.79 34.32 -19.17
CA VAL A 54 -12.64 33.21 -20.13
C VAL A 54 -11.26 32.56 -19.99
N TYR A 55 -10.97 32.01 -18.82
CA TYR A 55 -9.84 31.09 -18.63
C TYR A 55 -10.22 30.12 -17.50
N ASN A 56 -11.01 29.09 -17.85
CA ASN A 56 -11.04 27.78 -17.19
C ASN A 56 -12.07 26.89 -17.88
N GLU A 57 -11.78 26.48 -19.11
CA GLU A 57 -12.43 25.31 -19.70
C GLU A 57 -11.58 24.69 -20.82
N PHE A 58 -10.32 24.41 -20.50
CA PHE A 58 -9.62 23.29 -21.14
C PHE A 58 -9.72 22.11 -20.18
N THR A 59 -10.89 21.47 -20.16
CA THR A 59 -10.95 20.07 -19.76
C THR A 59 -10.14 19.30 -20.82
N SER A 60 -8.91 18.94 -20.48
CA SER A 60 -8.15 18.00 -21.27
C SER A 60 -8.94 16.69 -21.31
N LYS A 61 -9.71 16.47 -22.37
CA LYS A 61 -10.14 15.11 -22.71
C LYS A 61 -8.87 14.25 -22.74
N PRO A 62 -8.80 13.13 -21.99
CA PRO A 62 -7.68 12.22 -22.08
C PRO A 62 -7.56 11.79 -23.55
N CYS A 63 -6.39 12.01 -24.14
CA CYS A 63 -6.13 11.50 -25.47
C CYS A 63 -6.17 9.95 -25.37
N PRO A 64 -7.03 9.25 -26.14
CA PRO A 64 -7.29 7.81 -25.97
C PRO A 64 -6.05 6.91 -26.22
N LEU A 65 -4.94 7.49 -26.70
CA LEU A 65 -3.69 6.79 -27.02
C LEU A 65 -2.80 6.43 -25.80
N TYR A 66 -3.13 6.87 -24.57
CA TYR A 66 -2.21 6.78 -23.42
C TYR A 66 -2.56 5.75 -22.34
N SER A 67 -3.64 4.97 -22.48
CA SER A 67 -4.07 4.01 -21.46
C SER A 67 -4.66 2.74 -22.08
N PRO A 68 -4.49 1.55 -21.46
CA PRO A 68 -5.27 0.39 -21.86
C PRO A 68 -6.76 0.71 -21.73
N GLN A 69 -7.54 0.29 -22.72
CA GLN A 69 -8.99 0.43 -22.74
C GLN A 69 -9.61 -0.93 -22.41
N ALA A 70 -10.50 -0.98 -21.42
CA ALA A 70 -11.24 -2.19 -21.08
C ALA A 70 -12.19 -2.62 -22.19
N ALA A 71 -12.59 -1.70 -23.08
CA ALA A 71 -13.36 -2.01 -24.28
C ALA A 71 -12.60 -2.91 -25.27
N ASP A 72 -11.26 -2.88 -25.27
CA ASP A 72 -10.40 -3.67 -26.15
C ASP A 72 -9.96 -5.01 -25.55
N LEU A 73 -10.56 -5.40 -24.42
CA LEU A 73 -10.20 -6.60 -23.66
C LEU A 73 -10.40 -7.87 -24.48
N VAL A 74 -9.32 -8.63 -24.65
CA VAL A 74 -9.35 -9.96 -25.27
C VAL A 74 -9.44 -11.00 -24.16
N ILE A 75 -10.43 -11.89 -24.24
CA ILE A 75 -10.67 -12.94 -23.25
C ILE A 75 -10.43 -14.31 -23.88
N GLU A 76 -9.45 -15.02 -23.37
CA GLU A 76 -9.15 -16.42 -23.67
C GLU A 76 -9.51 -17.25 -22.42
N LEU A 77 -10.56 -18.06 -22.53
CA LEU A 77 -10.99 -18.92 -21.42
C LEU A 77 -10.13 -20.18 -21.32
N SER A 78 -9.84 -20.59 -20.09
CA SER A 78 -9.16 -21.86 -19.83
C SER A 78 -10.01 -23.03 -20.29
N GLN A 79 -9.39 -23.98 -20.99
CA GLN A 79 -10.06 -25.23 -21.40
C GLN A 79 -10.23 -26.20 -20.23
N THR A 80 -9.42 -26.05 -19.18
CA THR A 80 -9.46 -26.88 -17.97
C THR A 80 -9.60 -26.00 -16.73
N HIS A 81 -10.60 -26.28 -15.90
CA HIS A 81 -10.81 -25.55 -14.65
C HIS A 81 -10.25 -26.32 -13.47
N LYS A 82 -9.53 -25.63 -12.58
CA LYS A 82 -9.07 -26.20 -11.32
C LYS A 82 -10.25 -26.41 -10.37
N ALA A 83 -10.14 -27.46 -9.55
CA ALA A 83 -11.03 -27.68 -8.43
C ALA A 83 -10.89 -26.51 -7.43
N LYS A 84 -12.02 -26.05 -6.89
CA LYS A 84 -12.02 -24.94 -5.93
C LYS A 84 -11.56 -25.50 -4.58
N PRO A 85 -10.67 -24.80 -3.86
CA PRO A 85 -10.17 -25.28 -2.58
C PRO A 85 -11.29 -25.33 -1.53
N ASP A 86 -11.11 -26.19 -0.53
CA ASP A 86 -11.93 -26.12 0.68
C ASP A 86 -11.67 -24.80 1.42
N LEU A 87 -12.73 -24.16 1.90
CA LEU A 87 -12.68 -22.86 2.55
C LEU A 87 -12.11 -22.92 3.97
N THR A 88 -12.06 -24.11 4.59
CA THR A 88 -11.63 -24.26 5.99
C THR A 88 -10.12 -24.05 6.20
N ASN A 89 -9.30 -24.38 5.20
CA ASN A 89 -7.83 -24.42 5.32
C ASN A 89 -7.12 -23.53 4.28
N LEU A 90 -7.71 -22.39 3.94
CA LEU A 90 -7.13 -21.46 2.97
C LEU A 90 -5.88 -20.76 3.53
N VAL A 91 -4.70 -21.12 3.01
CA VAL A 91 -3.45 -20.41 3.29
C VAL A 91 -3.33 -19.22 2.33
N PHE A 92 -3.14 -18.02 2.89
CA PHE A 92 -3.10 -16.77 2.14
C PHE A 92 -2.10 -16.81 0.98
N GLY A 93 -2.57 -16.55 -0.25
CA GLY A 93 -1.72 -16.37 -1.42
C GLY A 93 -1.05 -17.64 -1.97
N THR A 94 -1.56 -18.82 -1.65
CA THR A 94 -0.99 -20.11 -2.10
C THR A 94 -1.77 -20.78 -3.24
N VAL A 95 -3.08 -20.53 -3.32
CA VAL A 95 -3.96 -21.03 -4.36
C VAL A 95 -4.34 -19.89 -5.30
N PHE A 96 -4.39 -20.13 -6.61
CA PHE A 96 -4.71 -19.12 -7.62
C PHE A 96 -5.83 -19.56 -8.55
N SER A 97 -6.65 -18.61 -9.00
CA SER A 97 -7.78 -18.84 -9.90
C SER A 97 -7.36 -19.29 -11.31
N ASP A 98 -8.34 -19.59 -12.17
CA ASP A 98 -8.11 -20.18 -13.49
C ASP A 98 -7.49 -19.18 -14.49
N HIS A 99 -7.70 -17.86 -14.29
CA HIS A 99 -7.27 -16.83 -15.22
C HIS A 99 -6.41 -15.74 -14.57
N MET A 100 -5.74 -14.95 -15.41
CA MET A 100 -5.03 -13.73 -15.02
C MET A 100 -5.22 -12.63 -16.07
N LEU A 101 -5.12 -11.36 -15.65
CA LEU A 101 -5.04 -10.21 -16.56
C LEU A 101 -3.57 -9.93 -16.89
N THR A 102 -3.24 -9.62 -18.14
CA THR A 102 -1.93 -9.10 -18.56
C THR A 102 -2.08 -7.95 -19.55
N ILE A 103 -1.27 -6.90 -19.38
CA ILE A 103 -1.24 -5.72 -20.24
C ILE A 103 0.23 -5.31 -20.44
N GLU A 104 0.72 -5.44 -21.66
CA GLU A 104 2.08 -5.05 -22.04
C GLU A 104 2.14 -3.55 -22.38
N TRP A 105 3.29 -2.94 -22.12
CA TRP A 105 3.59 -1.57 -22.53
C TRP A 105 4.99 -1.46 -23.12
N THR A 106 5.13 -0.64 -24.16
CA THR A 106 6.43 -0.21 -24.68
C THR A 106 6.46 1.29 -24.91
N SER A 107 7.63 1.91 -24.77
CA SER A 107 7.81 3.35 -25.03
C SER A 107 7.46 3.78 -26.46
N ASN A 108 7.69 2.91 -27.45
CA ASN A 108 7.41 3.19 -28.85
C ASN A 108 5.96 2.87 -29.26
N GLY A 109 5.33 1.87 -28.62
CA GLY A 109 4.00 1.36 -29.00
C GLY A 109 2.90 1.66 -27.99
N GLY A 110 3.21 2.31 -26.87
CA GLY A 110 2.27 2.54 -25.79
C GLY A 110 1.74 1.24 -25.17
N TRP A 111 0.55 1.35 -24.58
CA TRP A 111 -0.16 0.22 -24.00
C TRP A 111 -0.73 -0.68 -25.09
N GLN A 112 -0.52 -1.99 -24.95
CA GLN A 112 -1.15 -3.00 -25.78
C GLN A 112 -2.54 -3.34 -25.26
N LYS A 113 -3.32 -4.09 -26.04
CA LYS A 113 -4.65 -4.56 -25.63
C LYS A 113 -4.54 -5.36 -24.32
N PRO A 114 -5.48 -5.19 -23.38
CA PRO A 114 -5.50 -6.01 -22.18
C PRO A 114 -5.99 -7.43 -22.51
N HIS A 115 -5.38 -8.43 -21.89
CA HIS A 115 -5.72 -9.85 -22.09
C HIS A 115 -6.12 -10.50 -20.76
N ILE A 116 -7.32 -11.07 -20.68
CA ILE A 116 -7.64 -12.11 -19.70
C ILE A 116 -7.32 -13.45 -20.35
N LYS A 117 -6.44 -14.23 -19.74
CA LYS A 117 -5.98 -15.52 -20.29
C LYS A 117 -5.79 -16.54 -19.17
N PRO A 118 -5.61 -17.84 -19.49
CA PRO A 118 -5.34 -18.84 -18.47
C PRO A 118 -4.12 -18.48 -17.60
N PHE A 119 -4.22 -18.75 -16.30
CA PHE A 119 -3.13 -18.50 -15.35
C PHE A 119 -1.87 -19.30 -15.76
N GLY A 120 -0.72 -18.63 -15.82
CA GLY A 120 0.53 -19.27 -16.21
C GLY A 120 1.78 -18.48 -15.83
N ASN A 121 2.94 -19.09 -16.05
CA ASN A 121 4.23 -18.48 -15.76
C ASN A 121 4.50 -17.28 -16.68
N LEU A 122 5.21 -16.29 -16.15
CA LEU A 122 5.69 -15.15 -16.92
C LEU A 122 7.08 -15.46 -17.50
N SER A 123 7.28 -15.16 -18.77
CA SER A 123 8.57 -15.28 -19.46
C SER A 123 9.24 -13.92 -19.53
N PHE A 124 10.41 -13.78 -18.89
CA PHE A 124 11.17 -12.53 -18.86
C PHE A 124 12.55 -12.71 -19.45
N HIS A 125 13.05 -11.64 -20.08
CA HIS A 125 14.47 -11.54 -20.40
C HIS A 125 15.29 -11.57 -19.10
N PRO A 126 16.43 -12.29 -19.01
CA PRO A 126 17.21 -12.41 -17.78
C PRO A 126 17.71 -11.07 -17.21
N ALA A 127 17.89 -10.06 -18.06
CA ALA A 127 18.26 -8.69 -17.65
C ALA A 127 17.07 -7.80 -17.22
N CYS A 128 15.89 -8.39 -16.96
CA CYS A 128 14.67 -7.67 -16.59
C CYS A 128 14.87 -6.73 -15.39
N SER A 129 14.66 -5.42 -15.58
CA SER A 129 14.88 -4.43 -14.52
C SER A 129 14.15 -4.69 -13.20
N ALA A 130 12.99 -5.36 -13.22
CA ALA A 130 12.29 -5.75 -11.99
C ALA A 130 13.09 -6.76 -11.13
N MET A 131 13.87 -7.64 -11.76
CA MET A 131 14.70 -8.65 -11.08
C MET A 131 16.02 -8.08 -10.55
N HIS A 132 16.57 -7.03 -11.19
CA HIS A 132 17.87 -6.47 -10.84
C HIS A 132 17.76 -5.24 -9.94
N TYR A 133 16.78 -4.37 -10.18
CA TYR A 133 16.68 -3.05 -9.57
C TYR A 133 15.33 -2.79 -8.88
N ALA A 134 14.53 -3.85 -8.70
CA ALA A 134 13.22 -3.77 -8.07
C ALA A 134 12.31 -2.67 -8.66
N VAL A 135 12.37 -2.46 -9.98
CA VAL A 135 11.43 -1.60 -10.72
C VAL A 135 10.07 -2.30 -10.77
N GLN A 136 9.40 -2.34 -9.62
CA GLN A 136 8.18 -3.09 -9.41
C GLN A 136 7.35 -2.55 -8.26
N LEU A 137 6.03 -2.65 -8.41
CA LEU A 137 5.04 -2.31 -7.40
C LEU A 137 3.87 -3.29 -7.46
N PHE A 138 3.04 -3.26 -6.42
CA PHE A 138 1.84 -4.08 -6.37
C PHE A 138 0.72 -3.40 -5.60
N GLU A 139 -0.49 -3.92 -5.76
CA GLU A 139 -1.65 -3.57 -4.96
C GLU A 139 -2.26 -4.79 -4.25
N GLY A 140 -3.16 -4.51 -3.32
CA GLY A 140 -3.85 -5.56 -2.56
C GLY A 140 -5.25 -5.14 -2.15
N MET A 141 -6.24 -5.71 -2.82
CA MET A 141 -7.66 -5.52 -2.54
C MET A 141 -8.41 -6.86 -2.52
N LYS A 142 -9.70 -6.83 -2.20
CA LYS A 142 -10.52 -8.04 -2.07
C LYS A 142 -11.86 -7.88 -2.79
N ALA A 143 -12.34 -8.98 -3.35
CA ALA A 143 -13.72 -9.17 -3.73
C ALA A 143 -14.45 -10.04 -2.71
N TYR A 144 -15.70 -9.68 -2.42
CA TYR A 144 -16.55 -10.32 -1.42
C TYR A 144 -17.86 -10.74 -2.08
N ARG A 145 -18.38 -11.91 -1.71
CA ARG A 145 -19.71 -12.39 -2.13
C ARG A 145 -20.67 -12.22 -0.96
N ASP A 146 -21.81 -11.56 -1.19
CA ASP A 146 -22.85 -11.44 -0.19
C ASP A 146 -23.81 -12.64 -0.17
N THR A 147 -24.77 -12.60 0.75
CA THR A 147 -25.86 -13.58 0.87
C THR A 147 -26.81 -13.60 -0.35
N ASP A 148 -26.84 -12.53 -1.15
CA ASP A 148 -27.61 -12.43 -2.40
C ASP A 148 -26.81 -12.90 -3.63
N ASP A 149 -25.65 -13.53 -3.43
CA ASP A 149 -24.74 -13.98 -4.49
C ASP A 149 -24.13 -12.84 -5.36
N LYS A 150 -24.21 -11.59 -4.90
CA LYS A 150 -23.61 -10.42 -5.53
C LYS A 150 -22.16 -10.25 -5.08
N VAL A 151 -21.27 -10.05 -6.05
CA VAL A 151 -19.85 -9.79 -5.82
C VAL A 151 -19.56 -8.29 -5.76
N ARG A 152 -18.75 -7.87 -4.78
CA ARG A 152 -18.39 -6.47 -4.52
C ARG A 152 -16.89 -6.27 -4.37
N LEU A 153 -16.42 -5.11 -4.79
CA LEU A 153 -15.08 -4.61 -4.49
C LEU A 153 -15.14 -3.53 -3.41
N PHE A 154 -14.26 -3.62 -2.42
CA PHE A 154 -14.16 -2.62 -1.36
C PHE A 154 -13.20 -1.49 -1.74
N ARG A 155 -13.74 -0.28 -1.96
CA ARG A 155 -13.00 0.96 -2.29
C ARG A 155 -11.91 0.78 -3.37
N PRO A 156 -12.19 0.14 -4.53
CA PRO A 156 -11.16 -0.18 -5.53
C PRO A 156 -10.43 1.05 -6.07
N MET A 157 -11.12 2.19 -6.21
CA MET A 157 -10.51 3.43 -6.70
C MET A 157 -9.40 3.97 -5.80
N LEU A 158 -9.47 3.75 -4.47
CA LEU A 158 -8.38 4.14 -3.58
C LEU A 158 -7.12 3.29 -3.82
N ASN A 159 -7.28 2.00 -4.14
CA ASN A 159 -6.17 1.14 -4.54
C ASN A 159 -5.56 1.66 -5.84
N MET A 160 -6.39 2.01 -6.84
CA MET A 160 -5.87 2.53 -8.12
C MET A 160 -5.19 3.89 -7.97
N ASN A 161 -5.66 4.76 -7.07
CA ASN A 161 -4.97 6.01 -6.74
C ASN A 161 -3.57 5.75 -6.16
N ARG A 162 -3.45 4.81 -5.22
CA ARG A 162 -2.17 4.45 -4.61
C ARG A 162 -1.25 3.71 -5.59
N MET A 163 -1.80 2.87 -6.46
CA MET A 163 -1.06 2.21 -7.54
C MET A 163 -0.48 3.23 -8.53
N ALA A 164 -1.28 4.22 -8.94
CA ALA A 164 -0.83 5.29 -9.83
C ALA A 164 0.29 6.13 -9.20
N LYS A 165 0.15 6.53 -7.92
CA LYS A 165 1.21 7.22 -7.17
C LYS A 165 2.50 6.39 -7.10
N SER A 166 2.36 5.09 -6.84
CA SER A 166 3.52 4.18 -6.78
C SER A 166 4.17 4.01 -8.16
N ALA A 167 3.37 4.01 -9.25
CA ALA A 167 3.87 3.89 -10.62
C ALA A 167 4.66 5.13 -11.03
N GLU A 168 4.16 6.32 -10.69
CA GLU A 168 4.87 7.58 -10.87
C GLU A 168 6.22 7.56 -10.13
N ARG A 169 6.23 7.19 -8.84
CA ARG A 169 7.46 7.09 -8.04
C ARG A 169 8.46 6.06 -8.61
N ALA A 170 7.96 4.99 -9.21
CA ALA A 170 8.76 3.94 -9.85
C ALA A 170 9.17 4.27 -11.29
N CYS A 171 8.79 5.44 -11.83
CA CYS A 171 8.98 5.82 -13.24
C CYS A 171 8.33 4.84 -14.24
N LEU A 172 7.31 4.10 -13.82
CA LEU A 172 6.51 3.22 -14.65
C LEU A 172 5.46 4.01 -15.44
N PRO A 173 4.93 3.47 -16.56
CA PRO A 173 4.00 4.20 -17.40
C PRO A 173 2.67 4.43 -16.67
N ALA A 174 2.12 5.65 -16.83
CA ALA A 174 0.80 5.99 -16.31
C ALA A 174 -0.30 5.20 -17.03
N PHE A 175 -1.43 5.01 -16.36
CA PHE A 175 -2.62 4.34 -16.88
C PHE A 175 -3.88 5.02 -16.32
N ASP A 176 -5.01 4.86 -17.03
CA ASP A 176 -6.31 5.27 -16.53
C ASP A 176 -6.78 4.31 -15.44
N ARG A 177 -7.07 4.89 -14.27
CA ARG A 177 -7.46 4.17 -13.06
C ARG A 177 -8.80 3.46 -13.24
N ALA A 178 -9.77 4.09 -13.91
CA ALA A 178 -11.11 3.53 -14.11
C ALA A 178 -11.06 2.36 -15.09
N GLU A 179 -10.28 2.48 -16.18
CA GLU A 179 -10.09 1.40 -17.14
C GLU A 179 -9.46 0.16 -16.50
N LEU A 180 -8.47 0.34 -15.62
CA LEU A 180 -7.89 -0.79 -14.89
C LEU A 180 -8.86 -1.42 -13.89
N VAL A 181 -9.69 -0.63 -13.19
CA VAL A 181 -10.77 -1.18 -12.35
C VAL A 181 -11.72 -2.01 -13.20
N GLU A 182 -12.11 -1.53 -14.38
CA GLU A 182 -13.02 -2.26 -15.26
C GLU A 182 -12.39 -3.57 -15.76
N CYS A 183 -11.12 -3.57 -16.16
CA CYS A 183 -10.40 -4.81 -16.50
C CYS A 183 -10.37 -5.82 -15.34
N ILE A 184 -10.10 -5.35 -14.12
CA ILE A 184 -10.12 -6.18 -12.90
C ILE A 184 -11.53 -6.72 -12.64
N ARG A 185 -12.56 -5.90 -12.81
CA ARG A 185 -13.96 -6.31 -12.66
C ARG A 185 -14.31 -7.42 -13.65
N ARG A 186 -13.88 -7.30 -14.91
CA ARG A 186 -14.07 -8.34 -15.95
C ARG A 186 -13.32 -9.63 -15.60
N LEU A 187 -12.10 -9.55 -15.07
CA LEU A 187 -11.35 -10.72 -14.58
C LEU A 187 -12.08 -11.43 -13.44
N VAL A 188 -12.51 -10.68 -12.42
CA VAL A 188 -13.29 -11.23 -11.30
C VAL A 188 -14.63 -11.81 -11.78
N GLN A 189 -15.22 -11.26 -12.84
CA GLN A 189 -16.43 -11.80 -13.43
C GLN A 189 -16.20 -13.15 -14.14
N VAL A 190 -15.07 -13.30 -14.86
CA VAL A 190 -14.68 -14.57 -15.48
C VAL A 190 -14.43 -15.63 -14.40
N ASP A 191 -13.70 -15.27 -13.35
CA ASP A 191 -13.38 -16.14 -12.22
C ASP A 191 -14.37 -16.00 -11.05
N ARG A 192 -15.64 -15.65 -11.32
CA ARG A 192 -16.62 -15.34 -10.27
C ARG A 192 -16.75 -16.47 -9.25
N GLU A 193 -16.76 -17.72 -9.71
CA GLU A 193 -16.91 -18.91 -8.86
C GLU A 193 -15.73 -19.13 -7.91
N TRP A 194 -14.61 -18.43 -8.09
CA TRP A 194 -13.50 -18.41 -7.13
C TRP A 194 -13.74 -17.47 -5.94
N VAL A 195 -14.73 -16.57 -6.02
CA VAL A 195 -15.11 -15.73 -4.87
C VAL A 195 -15.82 -16.61 -3.84
N PRO A 196 -15.24 -16.84 -2.65
CA PRO A 196 -15.82 -17.72 -1.65
C PRO A 196 -17.22 -17.28 -1.25
N GLN A 197 -18.13 -18.24 -1.09
CA GLN A 197 -19.43 -18.01 -0.46
C GLN A 197 -19.29 -18.22 1.05
N SER A 198 -18.69 -17.24 1.72
CA SER A 198 -18.47 -17.26 3.17
C SER A 198 -18.27 -15.84 3.69
N ASP A 199 -18.81 -15.57 4.90
CA ASP A 199 -18.61 -14.30 5.60
C ASP A 199 -17.16 -14.13 6.12
N SER A 200 -16.39 -15.22 6.19
CA SER A 200 -15.02 -15.24 6.72
C SER A 200 -13.94 -15.41 5.64
N ALA A 201 -14.32 -15.49 4.36
CA ALA A 201 -13.40 -15.65 3.25
C ALA A 201 -13.68 -14.65 2.12
N SER A 202 -12.68 -14.43 1.27
CA SER A 202 -12.76 -13.45 0.18
C SER A 202 -11.84 -13.85 -0.97
N LEU A 203 -11.99 -13.21 -2.12
CA LEU A 203 -11.04 -13.36 -3.22
C LEU A 203 -10.06 -12.20 -3.18
N TYR A 204 -8.81 -12.48 -2.86
CA TYR A 204 -7.76 -11.48 -2.88
C TYR A 204 -7.32 -11.19 -4.32
N ILE A 205 -7.17 -9.91 -4.64
CA ILE A 205 -6.82 -9.40 -5.96
C ILE A 205 -5.45 -8.74 -5.85
N ARG A 206 -4.50 -9.20 -6.68
CA ARG A 206 -3.10 -8.75 -6.68
C ARG A 206 -2.73 -8.13 -8.04
N PRO A 207 -3.05 -6.84 -8.27
CA PRO A 207 -2.42 -6.09 -9.35
C PRO A 207 -0.92 -5.95 -9.08
N THR A 208 -0.11 -6.16 -10.11
CA THR A 208 1.34 -6.09 -10.05
C THR A 208 1.84 -5.42 -11.31
N PHE A 209 2.85 -4.55 -11.18
CA PHE A 209 3.35 -3.75 -12.29
C PHE A 209 4.88 -3.73 -12.26
N LEU A 210 5.48 -4.20 -13.34
CA LEU A 210 6.92 -4.49 -13.45
C LEU A 210 7.53 -3.72 -14.61
N GLY A 211 8.74 -3.19 -14.43
CA GLY A 211 9.61 -2.76 -15.51
C GLY A 211 10.29 -3.99 -16.14
N THR A 212 10.06 -4.22 -17.43
CA THR A 212 10.55 -5.38 -18.18
C THR A 212 11.68 -5.03 -19.16
N GLU A 213 12.45 -3.99 -18.82
CA GLU A 213 13.60 -3.52 -19.60
C GLU A 213 14.64 -4.65 -19.76
N PRO A 214 15.05 -5.00 -20.99
CA PRO A 214 16.01 -6.07 -21.26
C PRO A 214 17.45 -5.54 -21.27
N SER A 215 17.81 -4.68 -20.33
CA SER A 215 19.16 -4.14 -20.22
C SER A 215 19.54 -3.85 -18.76
N LEU A 216 20.84 -3.94 -18.46
CA LEU A 216 21.37 -3.71 -17.11
C LEU A 216 21.61 -2.23 -16.79
N GLY A 217 21.31 -1.31 -17.71
CA GLY A 217 21.40 0.11 -17.41
C GLY A 217 20.36 0.52 -16.37
N VAL A 218 20.76 1.24 -15.33
CA VAL A 218 19.82 1.81 -14.35
C VAL A 218 19.18 3.06 -14.96
N LYS A 219 17.99 2.89 -15.52
CA LYS A 219 17.24 3.94 -16.24
C LYS A 219 15.74 3.71 -16.14
N LYS A 220 14.96 4.71 -16.54
CA LYS A 220 13.51 4.56 -16.75
C LYS A 220 13.25 3.40 -17.73
N PRO A 221 12.36 2.44 -17.40
CA PRO A 221 12.12 1.29 -18.27
C PRO A 221 11.42 1.74 -19.57
N SER A 222 11.87 1.18 -20.70
CA SER A 222 11.24 1.38 -22.01
C SER A 222 10.19 0.32 -22.33
N ARG A 223 10.04 -0.69 -21.45
CA ARG A 223 9.07 -1.78 -21.50
C ARG A 223 8.55 -2.08 -20.10
N ALA A 224 7.26 -2.40 -19.99
CA ALA A 224 6.65 -2.75 -18.71
C ALA A 224 5.52 -3.76 -18.90
N LEU A 225 5.21 -4.51 -17.84
CA LEU A 225 4.10 -5.46 -17.78
C LEU A 225 3.26 -5.18 -16.54
N LEU A 226 1.97 -4.90 -16.75
CA LEU A 226 0.96 -4.90 -15.70
C LEU A 226 0.19 -6.22 -15.75
N TYR A 227 0.08 -6.92 -14.62
CA TYR A 227 -0.73 -8.13 -14.54
C TYR A 227 -1.54 -8.19 -13.24
N VAL A 228 -2.61 -8.99 -13.24
CA VAL A 228 -3.47 -9.21 -12.06
C VAL A 228 -3.72 -10.70 -11.88
N ILE A 229 -3.49 -11.19 -10.66
CA ILE A 229 -3.80 -12.56 -10.25
C ILE A 229 -4.80 -12.54 -9.10
N LEU A 230 -5.60 -13.61 -8.99
CA LEU A 230 -6.62 -13.77 -7.97
C LEU A 230 -6.31 -14.99 -7.11
N SER A 231 -6.56 -14.89 -5.81
CA SER A 231 -6.30 -15.96 -4.84
C SER A 231 -7.40 -16.00 -3.79
N PRO A 232 -8.13 -17.12 -3.61
CA PRO A 232 -9.09 -17.25 -2.52
C PRO A 232 -8.34 -17.26 -1.18
N VAL A 233 -8.81 -16.47 -0.23
CA VAL A 233 -8.18 -16.33 1.10
C VAL A 233 -9.23 -16.42 2.20
N GLY A 234 -8.89 -17.16 3.25
CA GLY A 234 -9.67 -17.23 4.50
C GLY A 234 -9.25 -16.15 5.50
N SER A 235 -9.51 -16.40 6.78
CA SER A 235 -9.01 -15.57 7.87
C SER A 235 -7.48 -15.58 7.89
N TYR A 236 -6.87 -14.40 8.02
CA TYR A 236 -5.41 -14.23 7.86
C TYR A 236 -4.57 -14.96 8.92
N PHE A 237 -5.08 -15.11 10.15
CA PHE A 237 -4.37 -15.81 11.21
C PHE A 237 -4.96 -17.20 11.42
N SER A 238 -4.12 -18.23 11.27
CA SER A 238 -4.45 -19.65 11.55
C SER A 238 -4.87 -19.88 12.99
N THR A 239 -4.53 -18.94 13.89
CA THR A 239 -4.90 -18.95 15.31
C THR A 239 -6.33 -18.48 15.59
N GLY A 240 -7.07 -18.06 14.55
CA GLY A 240 -8.38 -17.42 14.70
C GLY A 240 -8.26 -16.01 15.26
N ALA A 241 -9.25 -15.63 16.07
CA ALA A 241 -9.43 -14.30 16.65
C ALA A 241 -8.41 -13.95 17.78
N LYS A 242 -7.17 -14.45 17.69
CA LYS A 242 -6.14 -14.28 18.72
C LYS A 242 -5.23 -13.10 18.38
N SER A 243 -4.78 -12.42 19.42
CA SER A 243 -3.85 -11.30 19.31
C SER A 243 -2.47 -11.77 18.84
N VAL A 244 -1.75 -10.90 18.13
CA VAL A 244 -0.37 -11.14 17.69
C VAL A 244 0.63 -10.61 18.72
N SER A 245 1.80 -11.23 18.76
CA SER A 245 2.97 -10.72 19.46
C SER A 245 3.96 -10.09 18.49
N LEU A 246 4.51 -8.95 18.89
CA LEU A 246 5.36 -8.11 18.08
C LEU A 246 6.79 -8.09 18.62
N TRP A 247 7.76 -8.03 17.72
CA TRP A 247 9.15 -7.80 18.07
C TRP A 247 9.56 -6.39 17.64
N ALA A 248 10.05 -5.59 18.60
CA ALA A 248 10.42 -4.20 18.40
C ALA A 248 11.93 -4.03 18.65
N ASP A 249 12.69 -3.85 17.57
CA ASP A 249 14.13 -3.62 17.62
C ASP A 249 14.49 -2.44 16.71
N SER A 250 15.07 -1.39 17.29
CA SER A 250 15.40 -0.16 16.58
C SER A 250 16.60 -0.30 15.63
N LYS A 251 17.30 -1.44 15.62
CA LYS A 251 18.35 -1.72 14.64
C LYS A 251 17.82 -1.81 13.20
N TYR A 252 16.52 -2.06 13.02
CA TYR A 252 15.89 -2.10 11.69
C TYR A 252 14.94 -0.95 11.46
N ILE A 253 15.10 -0.31 10.31
CA ILE A 253 14.25 0.78 9.84
C ILE A 253 13.51 0.31 8.59
N ARG A 254 12.18 0.31 8.64
CA ARG A 254 11.33 -0.08 7.49
C ARG A 254 11.41 0.91 6.35
N ALA A 255 11.40 2.19 6.69
CA ALA A 255 11.33 3.32 5.78
C ALA A 255 11.87 4.57 6.47
N TRP A 256 12.32 5.53 5.68
CA TRP A 256 12.87 6.80 6.14
C TRP A 256 12.32 7.96 5.32
N ARG A 257 12.38 9.17 5.88
CA ARG A 257 11.93 10.39 5.20
C ARG A 257 12.73 10.61 3.91
N GLY A 258 12.04 10.95 2.83
CA GLY A 258 12.61 11.01 1.49
C GLY A 258 12.74 9.66 0.77
N GLY A 259 12.47 8.54 1.46
CA GLY A 259 12.45 7.20 0.89
C GLY A 259 11.19 6.89 0.07
N THR A 260 10.77 5.62 0.09
CA THR A 260 9.61 5.11 -0.68
C THR A 260 8.56 4.43 0.20
N GLY A 261 8.63 4.61 1.52
CA GLY A 261 7.78 3.89 2.50
C GLY A 261 6.28 4.14 2.35
N ASP A 262 5.89 5.28 1.79
CA ASP A 262 4.52 5.69 1.50
C ASP A 262 3.98 5.18 0.15
N CYS A 263 4.79 4.43 -0.59
CA CYS A 263 4.44 3.79 -1.86
C CYS A 263 4.49 2.26 -1.73
N LYS A 264 3.67 1.54 -2.49
CA LYS A 264 3.60 0.07 -2.41
C LYS A 264 4.57 -0.62 -3.38
N MET A 265 5.83 -0.19 -3.32
CA MET A 265 6.93 -0.69 -4.15
C MET A 265 7.55 -1.95 -3.54
N GLY A 266 7.96 -2.90 -4.38
CA GLY A 266 8.49 -4.19 -3.93
C GLY A 266 9.76 -4.06 -3.07
N GLY A 267 10.61 -3.06 -3.36
CA GLY A 267 11.85 -2.80 -2.61
C GLY A 267 11.65 -2.59 -1.11
N ASN A 268 10.49 -2.05 -0.70
CA ASN A 268 10.18 -1.82 0.73
C ASN A 268 9.97 -3.12 1.52
N TYR A 269 9.71 -4.24 0.84
CA TYR A 269 9.35 -5.51 1.47
C TYR A 269 10.51 -6.50 1.48
N GLY A 270 11.38 -6.48 0.47
CA GLY A 270 12.55 -7.37 0.42
C GLY A 270 13.45 -7.20 1.65
N ALA A 271 13.73 -5.94 2.03
CA ALA A 271 14.56 -5.63 3.20
C ALA A 271 13.91 -6.03 4.55
N SER A 272 12.59 -6.20 4.60
CA SER A 272 11.90 -6.55 5.85
C SER A 272 12.02 -8.03 6.25
N ILE A 273 12.37 -8.91 5.31
CA ILE A 273 12.31 -10.36 5.52
C ILE A 273 13.26 -10.80 6.64
N TYR A 274 14.46 -10.24 6.70
CA TYR A 274 15.44 -10.59 7.73
C TYR A 274 14.93 -10.29 9.15
N ALA A 275 14.40 -9.09 9.36
CA ALA A 275 13.81 -8.70 10.65
C ALA A 275 12.60 -9.57 11.03
N GLN A 276 11.80 -10.00 10.03
CA GLN A 276 10.67 -10.91 10.26
C GLN A 276 11.12 -12.31 10.69
N TYR A 277 12.24 -12.83 10.17
CA TYR A 277 12.81 -14.10 10.63
C TYR A 277 13.33 -14.01 12.06
N GLU A 278 14.08 -12.94 12.39
CA GLU A 278 14.51 -12.74 13.78
C GLU A 278 13.32 -12.59 14.73
N ALA A 279 12.25 -11.90 14.32
CA ALA A 279 11.02 -11.83 15.13
C ALA A 279 10.46 -13.22 15.44
N VAL A 280 10.48 -14.16 14.48
CA VAL A 280 10.05 -15.55 14.67
C VAL A 280 10.97 -16.27 15.66
N ASP A 281 12.28 -16.08 15.56
CA ASP A 281 13.26 -16.67 16.49
C ASP A 281 13.05 -16.17 17.94
N TYR A 282 12.55 -14.94 18.10
CA TYR A 282 12.11 -14.39 19.40
C TYR A 282 10.66 -14.74 19.79
N GLY A 283 10.01 -15.66 19.06
CA GLY A 283 8.65 -16.12 19.35
C GLY A 283 7.56 -15.08 19.04
N CYS A 284 7.87 -14.07 18.23
CA CYS A 284 6.93 -13.05 17.78
C CYS A 284 6.40 -13.35 16.37
N GLN A 285 5.15 -12.98 16.08
CA GLN A 285 4.53 -13.23 14.78
C GLN A 285 4.83 -12.12 13.77
N GLN A 286 5.05 -10.88 14.23
CA GLN A 286 5.26 -9.71 13.38
C GLN A 286 6.33 -8.78 13.98
N VAL A 287 6.86 -7.88 13.15
CA VAL A 287 7.76 -6.79 13.58
C VAL A 287 6.93 -5.56 13.95
N LEU A 288 7.26 -4.88 15.06
CA LEU A 288 6.84 -3.50 15.30
C LEU A 288 7.94 -2.59 14.77
N TRP A 289 7.64 -1.84 13.72
CA TRP A 289 8.62 -0.95 13.11
C TRP A 289 8.81 0.31 13.95
N LEU A 290 10.07 0.57 14.30
CA LEU A 290 10.50 1.75 15.03
C LEU A 290 11.25 2.70 14.09
N TYR A 291 11.18 3.99 14.38
CA TYR A 291 11.88 5.02 13.62
C TYR A 291 12.41 6.14 14.53
N GLY A 292 13.57 6.69 14.16
CA GLY A 292 14.18 7.82 14.87
C GLY A 292 14.79 7.44 16.22
N ASP A 293 15.53 8.39 16.80
CA ASP A 293 16.24 8.22 18.08
C ASP A 293 15.27 8.08 19.26
N ASP A 294 14.06 8.61 19.12
CA ASP A 294 12.96 8.53 20.09
C ASP A 294 12.11 7.26 19.94
N HIS A 295 12.47 6.37 19.01
CA HIS A 295 11.79 5.10 18.75
C HIS A 295 10.28 5.28 18.53
N GLN A 296 9.93 6.17 17.59
CA GLN A 296 8.57 6.32 17.11
C GLN A 296 8.03 5.01 16.56
N ILE A 297 6.83 4.64 17.00
CA ILE A 297 6.12 3.46 16.54
C ILE A 297 5.45 3.81 15.20
N THR A 298 5.78 3.09 14.14
CA THR A 298 5.29 3.40 12.78
C THR A 298 4.22 2.43 12.27
N GLU A 299 4.57 1.16 12.12
CA GLU A 299 3.72 0.14 11.48
C GLU A 299 3.88 -1.22 12.18
N VAL A 300 2.88 -2.08 12.07
CA VAL A 300 2.89 -3.47 12.58
C VAL A 300 3.06 -4.41 11.39
N GLY A 301 4.28 -4.87 11.13
CA GLY A 301 4.60 -5.71 9.98
C GLY A 301 4.27 -5.01 8.67
N THR A 302 3.24 -5.48 7.95
CA THR A 302 2.72 -4.83 6.73
C THR A 302 1.36 -4.15 6.95
N MET A 303 1.08 -3.73 8.18
CA MET A 303 -0.18 -3.15 8.62
C MET A 303 0.06 -1.78 9.27
N ASN A 304 -0.88 -0.85 9.11
CA ASN A 304 -0.85 0.41 9.85
C ASN A 304 -1.18 0.17 11.32
N MET A 305 -0.53 0.90 12.22
CA MET A 305 -0.72 0.79 13.67
C MET A 305 -1.81 1.74 14.17
N PHE A 306 -2.61 1.27 15.13
CA PHE A 306 -3.53 2.08 15.94
C PHE A 306 -3.35 1.78 17.43
N LEU A 307 -3.47 2.83 18.26
CA LEU A 307 -3.49 2.77 19.71
C LEU A 307 -4.78 3.41 20.22
N PHE A 308 -5.57 2.66 20.99
CA PHE A 308 -6.73 3.17 21.71
C PHE A 308 -6.39 3.25 23.20
N TRP A 309 -6.46 4.45 23.77
CA TRP A 309 -5.94 4.74 25.10
C TRP A 309 -6.59 5.98 25.70
N ASN A 310 -6.33 6.24 26.98
CA ASN A 310 -6.49 7.56 27.56
C ASN A 310 -5.18 8.34 27.34
N ASN A 311 -5.23 9.45 26.60
CA ASN A 311 -4.04 10.24 26.29
C ASN A 311 -3.52 10.99 27.53
N GLU A 312 -2.47 11.78 27.35
CA GLU A 312 -1.79 12.51 28.44
C GLU A 312 -2.68 13.58 29.10
N ASN A 313 -3.74 14.01 28.42
CA ASN A 313 -4.74 14.95 28.95
C ASN A 313 -5.93 14.23 29.62
N GLY A 314 -5.90 12.91 29.73
CA GLY A 314 -7.01 12.11 30.27
C GLY A 314 -8.19 11.92 29.32
N GLU A 315 -8.05 12.24 28.03
CA GLU A 315 -9.09 12.07 27.01
C GLU A 315 -9.01 10.67 26.40
N GLU A 316 -10.14 10.01 26.18
CA GLU A 316 -10.19 8.79 25.39
C GLU A 316 -9.88 9.11 23.92
N GLU A 317 -8.86 8.42 23.36
CA GLU A 317 -8.30 8.73 22.06
C GLU A 317 -7.97 7.46 21.26
N LEU A 318 -8.31 7.48 19.97
CA LEU A 318 -7.75 6.58 18.96
C LEU A 318 -6.67 7.33 18.19
N ALA A 319 -5.42 6.93 18.40
CA ALA A 319 -4.24 7.51 17.78
C ALA A 319 -3.64 6.58 16.71
N THR A 320 -3.10 7.16 15.64
CA THR A 320 -2.31 6.45 14.62
C THR A 320 -1.21 7.38 14.09
N PRO A 321 -0.04 6.88 13.69
CA PRO A 321 1.03 7.72 13.13
C PRO A 321 0.58 8.54 11.90
N PRO A 322 1.05 9.78 11.73
CA PRO A 322 0.67 10.64 10.60
C PRO A 322 1.31 10.17 9.29
N LEU A 323 0.77 10.63 8.16
CA LEU A 323 1.31 10.34 6.82
C LEU A 323 2.45 11.30 6.45
N ASP A 324 3.60 11.16 7.10
CA ASP A 324 4.78 12.04 6.90
C ASP A 324 5.82 11.50 5.88
N GLY A 325 5.46 10.42 5.17
CA GLY A 325 6.29 9.78 4.14
C GLY A 325 6.88 8.42 4.52
N ILE A 326 6.92 8.07 5.82
CA ILE A 326 7.41 6.75 6.28
C ILE A 326 6.27 5.74 6.54
N ILE A 327 5.02 6.18 6.46
CA ILE A 327 3.82 5.35 6.66
C ILE A 327 3.12 5.10 5.33
N LEU A 328 2.81 3.85 5.03
CA LEU A 328 1.99 3.51 3.87
C LEU A 328 0.54 3.99 4.11
N PRO A 329 -0.07 4.78 3.20
CA PRO A 329 -1.47 5.19 3.34
C PRO A 329 -2.42 4.01 3.10
N GLY A 330 -2.70 3.25 4.15
CA GLY A 330 -3.60 2.10 4.11
C GLY A 330 -5.06 2.48 3.91
N ILE A 331 -5.76 1.72 3.08
CA ILE A 331 -7.20 1.93 2.82
C ILE A 331 -8.02 1.52 4.04
N THR A 332 -7.61 0.46 4.76
CA THR A 332 -8.25 0.09 6.02
C THR A 332 -8.01 1.16 7.09
N ARG A 333 -6.78 1.70 7.21
CA ARG A 333 -6.46 2.85 8.06
C ARG A 333 -7.38 4.04 7.77
N GLN A 334 -7.49 4.44 6.50
CA GLN A 334 -8.37 5.53 6.09
C GLN A 334 -9.84 5.25 6.45
N SER A 335 -10.31 4.02 6.22
CA SER A 335 -11.69 3.63 6.52
C SER A 335 -11.99 3.65 8.03
N ILE A 336 -11.04 3.21 8.86
CA ILE A 336 -11.15 3.28 10.33
C ILE A 336 -11.25 4.74 10.78
N LEU A 337 -10.35 5.62 10.30
CA LEU A 337 -10.35 7.05 10.66
C LEU A 337 -11.66 7.74 10.25
N GLU A 338 -12.16 7.48 9.03
CA GLU A 338 -13.43 8.03 8.56
C GLU A 338 -14.62 7.54 9.41
N LEU A 339 -14.62 6.26 9.78
CA LEU A 339 -15.68 5.65 10.56
C LEU A 339 -15.71 6.20 12.00
N THR A 340 -14.57 6.22 12.68
CA THR A 340 -14.50 6.64 14.09
C THR A 340 -14.68 8.15 14.26
N ARG A 341 -14.18 8.97 13.33
CA ARG A 341 -14.50 10.42 13.30
C ARG A 341 -15.99 10.67 13.13
N LYS A 342 -16.68 9.83 12.37
CA LYS A 342 -18.13 9.94 12.18
C LYS A 342 -18.91 9.48 13.42
N TRP A 343 -18.42 8.50 14.17
CA TRP A 343 -19.05 8.11 15.44
C TRP A 343 -19.00 9.25 16.47
N GLY A 344 -17.88 9.97 16.54
CA GLY A 344 -17.75 11.15 17.41
C GLY A 344 -17.77 10.81 18.91
N GLU A 345 -17.49 9.56 19.27
CA GLU A 345 -17.56 9.05 20.65
C GLU A 345 -16.28 9.32 21.44
N PHE A 346 -15.14 9.45 20.76
CA PHE A 346 -13.81 9.69 21.33
C PHE A 346 -12.94 10.51 20.36
N LYS A 347 -11.80 11.01 20.86
CA LYS A 347 -10.86 11.79 20.06
C LYS A 347 -10.17 10.90 19.02
N VAL A 348 -9.99 11.40 17.80
CA VAL A 348 -9.32 10.64 16.72
C VAL A 348 -8.16 11.47 16.16
N CYS A 349 -6.93 11.04 16.43
CA CYS A 349 -5.73 11.80 16.13
C CYS A 349 -4.75 11.05 15.22
N GLU A 350 -4.23 11.77 14.23
CA GLU A 350 -3.05 11.35 13.49
C GLU A 350 -1.84 12.04 14.16
N ARG A 351 -1.15 11.34 15.07
CA ARG A 351 -0.05 11.87 15.88
C ARG A 351 1.08 10.87 16.04
N TYR A 352 2.28 11.37 16.30
CA TYR A 352 3.41 10.52 16.67
C TYR A 352 3.14 9.83 18.01
N LEU A 353 3.62 8.60 18.11
CA LEU A 353 3.57 7.74 19.28
C LEU A 353 4.95 7.11 19.42
N THR A 354 5.56 7.19 20.59
CA THR A 354 6.88 6.61 20.87
C THR A 354 6.78 5.38 21.76
N MET A 355 7.83 4.56 21.80
CA MET A 355 7.93 3.49 22.79
C MET A 355 7.91 4.02 24.23
N ALA A 356 8.42 5.24 24.47
CA ALA A 356 8.35 5.88 25.78
C ALA A 356 6.90 6.22 26.17
N ASP A 357 6.12 6.81 25.25
CA ASP A 357 4.69 7.10 25.47
C ASP A 357 3.92 5.83 25.82
N LEU A 358 4.18 4.75 25.07
CA LEU A 358 3.51 3.47 25.27
C LEU A 358 3.87 2.84 26.62
N ARG A 359 5.15 2.83 27.01
CA ARG A 359 5.59 2.29 28.30
C ARG A 359 4.96 3.04 29.47
N CYS A 360 5.03 4.38 29.44
CA CYS A 360 4.42 5.23 30.46
C CYS A 360 2.91 4.97 30.56
N ALA A 361 2.21 4.88 29.43
CA ALA A 361 0.78 4.59 29.42
C ALA A 361 0.42 3.17 29.90
N LEU A 362 1.28 2.18 29.69
CA LEU A 362 1.09 0.83 30.22
C LEU A 362 1.25 0.81 31.74
N GLU A 363 2.29 1.45 32.27
CA GLU A 363 2.54 1.59 33.72
C GLU A 363 1.38 2.32 34.42
N GLU A 364 0.79 3.32 33.75
CA GLU A 364 -0.33 4.11 34.24
C GLU A 364 -1.71 3.50 33.93
N ASN A 365 -1.77 2.29 33.36
CA ASN A 365 -3.01 1.60 32.97
C ASN A 365 -3.93 2.44 32.04
N ARG A 366 -3.33 3.27 31.18
CA ARG A 366 -4.04 4.12 30.21
C ARG A 366 -4.29 3.45 28.87
N VAL A 367 -3.52 2.43 28.49
CA VAL A 367 -3.70 1.68 27.24
C VAL A 367 -4.93 0.78 27.34
N LYS A 368 -5.83 0.87 26.35
CA LYS A 368 -7.03 0.03 26.25
C LYS A 368 -6.86 -1.06 25.21
N GLU A 369 -6.44 -0.69 24.00
CA GLU A 369 -6.23 -1.63 22.89
C GLU A 369 -5.10 -1.15 21.97
N MET A 370 -4.41 -2.08 21.32
CA MET A 370 -3.51 -1.79 20.21
C MET A 370 -3.76 -2.80 19.10
N PHE A 371 -3.78 -2.35 17.84
CA PHE A 371 -4.04 -3.23 16.71
C PHE A 371 -3.39 -2.75 15.42
N GLY A 372 -3.07 -3.70 14.54
CA GLY A 372 -2.73 -3.46 13.15
C GLY A 372 -3.99 -3.39 12.27
N SER A 373 -3.92 -2.64 11.17
CA SER A 373 -4.95 -2.62 10.13
C SER A 373 -4.38 -2.80 8.72
N GLY A 374 -5.07 -3.59 7.90
CA GLY A 374 -4.66 -3.85 6.53
C GLY A 374 -5.63 -4.74 5.77
N THR A 375 -5.55 -4.80 4.44
CA THR A 375 -6.50 -5.56 3.60
C THR A 375 -6.55 -7.05 3.98
N ALA A 376 -5.42 -7.64 4.37
CA ALA A 376 -5.32 -9.08 4.58
C ALA A 376 -6.13 -9.54 5.80
N CYS A 377 -5.99 -8.86 6.94
CA CYS A 377 -6.64 -9.21 8.21
C CYS A 377 -7.78 -8.26 8.63
N VAL A 378 -7.99 -7.14 7.93
CA VAL A 378 -8.84 -6.01 8.34
C VAL A 378 -8.33 -5.35 9.63
N VAL A 379 -8.50 -6.00 10.77
CA VAL A 379 -7.99 -5.58 12.09
C VAL A 379 -7.26 -6.76 12.75
N SER A 380 -6.08 -6.52 13.32
CA SER A 380 -5.26 -7.53 14.00
C SER A 380 -4.90 -7.03 15.40
N PRO A 381 -5.54 -7.55 16.46
CA PRO A 381 -5.22 -7.17 17.84
C PRO A 381 -3.76 -7.50 18.21
N VAL A 382 -3.13 -6.67 19.01
CA VAL A 382 -1.78 -6.88 19.56
C VAL A 382 -1.90 -7.23 21.03
N GLY A 383 -1.25 -8.31 21.47
CA GLY A 383 -1.30 -8.79 22.86
C GLY A 383 0.03 -8.68 23.60
N ARG A 384 1.14 -8.57 22.87
CA ARG A 384 2.49 -8.51 23.45
C ARG A 384 3.45 -7.80 22.52
N ILE A 385 4.37 -7.02 23.09
CA ILE A 385 5.51 -6.44 22.38
C ILE A 385 6.78 -6.83 23.14
N LEU A 386 7.73 -7.47 22.47
CA LEU A 386 9.08 -7.69 23.00
C LEU A 386 9.96 -6.51 22.57
N TYR A 387 10.43 -5.73 23.55
CA TYR A 387 11.22 -4.53 23.34
C TYR A 387 12.36 -4.47 24.37
N GLN A 388 13.60 -4.33 23.91
CA GLN A 388 14.80 -4.27 24.78
C GLN A 388 14.90 -5.42 25.80
N GLY A 389 14.45 -6.62 25.41
CA GLY A 389 14.45 -7.81 26.27
C GLY A 389 13.26 -7.89 27.24
N GLU A 390 12.41 -6.87 27.31
CA GLU A 390 11.23 -6.81 28.16
C GLU A 390 9.96 -7.18 27.37
N ASN A 391 9.08 -7.98 27.99
CA ASN A 391 7.77 -8.30 27.45
C ASN A 391 6.74 -7.28 27.95
N LEU A 392 6.32 -6.38 27.07
CA LEU A 392 5.23 -5.45 27.32
C LEU A 392 3.91 -6.13 26.97
N HIS A 393 3.06 -6.36 27.97
CA HIS A 393 1.73 -6.91 27.76
C HIS A 393 0.76 -5.81 27.37
N ILE A 394 0.12 -5.96 26.22
CA ILE A 394 -0.94 -5.05 25.80
C ILE A 394 -2.27 -5.61 26.32
N PRO A 395 -3.06 -4.82 27.07
CA PRO A 395 -4.37 -5.25 27.52
C PRO A 395 -5.22 -5.74 26.34
N CYS A 396 -5.55 -7.03 26.39
CA CYS A 396 -6.48 -7.69 25.51
C CYS A 396 -7.31 -8.56 26.44
N GLN A 397 -8.56 -8.14 26.74
CA GLN A 397 -9.41 -8.96 27.60
C GLN A 397 -9.58 -10.36 26.99
N GLU A 398 -9.94 -11.35 27.81
CA GLU A 398 -10.40 -12.64 27.31
C GLU A 398 -11.72 -12.41 26.57
N GLY A 399 -11.63 -12.23 25.25
CA GLY A 399 -12.69 -11.66 24.44
C GLY A 399 -12.11 -10.54 23.60
N PHE A 400 -12.30 -10.62 22.29
CA PHE A 400 -11.75 -9.69 21.31
C PHE A 400 -11.96 -8.23 21.77
N PRO A 401 -10.94 -7.35 21.75
CA PRO A 401 -11.06 -5.99 22.29
C PRO A 401 -12.28 -5.25 21.72
N GLN A 402 -12.98 -4.48 22.53
CA GLN A 402 -14.33 -3.96 22.21
C GLN A 402 -14.32 -3.11 20.93
N LEU A 403 -13.35 -2.21 20.78
CA LEU A 403 -13.24 -1.36 19.60
C LEU A 403 -12.75 -2.15 18.38
N ALA A 404 -11.70 -2.96 18.51
CA ALA A 404 -11.22 -3.82 17.43
C ALA A 404 -12.32 -4.74 16.86
N SER A 405 -13.15 -5.33 17.74
CA SER A 405 -14.31 -6.16 17.38
C SER A 405 -15.35 -5.37 16.61
N ARG A 406 -15.71 -4.19 17.12
CA ARG A 406 -16.69 -3.31 16.48
C ARG A 406 -16.22 -2.89 15.10
N LEU A 407 -14.96 -2.46 14.97
CA LEU A 407 -14.35 -2.10 13.68
C LEU A 407 -14.34 -3.28 12.70
N MET A 408 -13.94 -4.47 13.16
CA MET A 408 -13.96 -5.69 12.35
C MET A 408 -15.37 -5.97 11.83
N LYS A 409 -16.37 -5.96 12.71
CA LYS A 409 -17.76 -6.22 12.36
C LYS A 409 -18.29 -5.19 11.37
N GLU A 410 -18.13 -3.91 11.64
CA GLU A 410 -18.64 -2.82 10.78
C GLU A 410 -18.01 -2.84 9.39
N LEU A 411 -16.69 -3.03 9.31
CA LEU A 411 -16.01 -3.14 8.01
C LEU A 411 -16.42 -4.39 7.24
N THR A 412 -16.59 -5.52 7.93
CA THR A 412 -17.07 -6.76 7.31
C THR A 412 -18.51 -6.59 6.82
N ASP A 413 -19.39 -6.00 7.62
CA ASP A 413 -20.78 -5.70 7.25
C ASP A 413 -20.83 -4.81 6.00
N ILE A 414 -19.95 -3.80 5.88
CA ILE A 414 -19.85 -2.97 4.66
C ILE A 414 -19.33 -3.79 3.45
N GLN A 415 -18.41 -4.73 3.68
CA GLN A 415 -17.81 -5.55 2.62
C GLN A 415 -18.79 -6.61 2.08
N VAL A 416 -19.57 -7.24 2.96
CA VAL A 416 -20.43 -8.39 2.62
C VAL A 416 -21.92 -8.08 2.62
N ARG A 417 -22.41 -6.93 3.14
CA ARG A 417 -23.86 -6.62 3.16
C ARG A 417 -24.20 -5.37 2.37
N SER A 418 -25.24 -5.50 1.56
CA SER A 418 -26.06 -4.37 1.13
C SER A 418 -26.79 -3.84 2.37
N HIS A 419 -26.36 -2.73 2.97
CA HIS A 419 -27.24 -2.02 3.89
C HIS A 419 -28.51 -1.63 3.10
N PRO A 420 -29.71 -2.09 3.49
CA PRO A 420 -30.94 -1.45 3.05
C PRO A 420 -30.81 -0.01 3.54
N THR A 421 -31.00 0.94 2.63
CA THR A 421 -30.98 2.38 2.89
C THR A 421 -31.55 2.74 4.27
N GLY A 422 -30.67 3.20 5.18
CA GLY A 422 -31.05 3.60 6.55
C GLY A 422 -29.90 4.21 7.36
N HIS A 423 -28.65 3.78 7.12
CA HIS A 423 -27.47 4.45 7.68
C HIS A 423 -26.63 5.07 6.54
N ARG A 424 -26.45 6.40 6.59
CA ARG A 424 -25.68 7.22 5.63
C ARG A 424 -24.18 6.89 5.63
N HIS A 425 -23.78 5.64 5.43
CA HIS A 425 -22.39 5.27 5.21
C HIS A 425 -22.14 5.28 3.70
N GLN A 426 -21.83 6.45 3.14
CA GLN A 426 -21.32 6.56 1.77
C GLN A 426 -19.86 6.06 1.73
N PHE A 427 -19.66 4.76 1.97
CA PHE A 427 -18.47 4.10 1.47
C PHE A 427 -18.83 3.58 0.08
N ASN A 428 -18.16 4.08 -0.97
CA ASN A 428 -18.39 3.62 -2.34
C ASN A 428 -17.96 2.14 -2.45
N VAL A 429 -18.89 1.26 -2.13
CA VAL A 429 -18.87 -0.14 -2.52
C VAL A 429 -19.23 -0.16 -3.99
N TYR A 430 -18.29 -0.59 -4.84
CA TYR A 430 -18.61 -0.82 -6.24
C TYR A 430 -19.45 -2.09 -6.30
N SER A 431 -20.78 -1.93 -6.21
CA SER A 431 -21.75 -3.01 -6.40
C SER A 431 -22.08 -3.11 -7.88
N THR A 432 -21.80 -4.23 -8.52
CA THR A 432 -22.41 -4.54 -9.81
C THR A 432 -23.48 -5.60 -9.63
N LEU A 433 -24.71 -5.26 -9.99
CA LEU A 433 -25.77 -6.22 -10.31
C LEU A 433 -25.23 -7.09 -11.46
N VAL A 434 -24.85 -8.33 -11.17
CA VAL A 434 -24.59 -9.35 -12.18
C VAL A 434 -25.95 -9.97 -12.50
N GLN A 435 -26.69 -9.40 -13.45
CA GLN A 435 -27.81 -10.14 -14.04
C GLN A 435 -27.23 -11.32 -14.85
N ARG A 436 -27.83 -12.50 -14.67
CA ARG A 436 -27.57 -13.70 -15.47
C ARG A 436 -27.90 -13.40 -16.94
N ASN A 437 -26.95 -12.87 -17.70
CA ASN A 437 -27.04 -12.93 -19.15
C ASN A 437 -26.46 -14.28 -19.57
N VAL A 438 -27.38 -15.17 -19.90
CA VAL A 438 -27.17 -16.44 -20.58
C VAL A 438 -26.27 -16.18 -21.79
N ILE A 439 -25.08 -16.78 -21.78
CA ILE A 439 -24.24 -16.89 -22.97
C ILE A 439 -25.02 -17.81 -23.94
N PRO A 440 -25.39 -17.38 -25.15
CA PRO A 440 -26.07 -18.27 -26.08
C PRO A 440 -25.12 -19.41 -26.47
N PRO A 441 -25.62 -20.65 -26.62
CA PRO A 441 -24.79 -21.78 -26.98
C PRO A 441 -24.15 -21.53 -28.35
N VAL A 442 -22.85 -21.83 -28.42
CA VAL A 442 -22.09 -21.92 -29.66
C VAL A 442 -22.77 -22.95 -30.54
N CYS A 443 -23.34 -22.52 -31.67
CA CYS A 443 -23.76 -23.45 -32.72
C CYS A 443 -22.49 -24.08 -33.32
N GLY A 444 -22.33 -25.38 -33.09
CA GLY A 444 -21.48 -26.24 -33.90
C GLY A 444 -22.13 -26.49 -35.27
N GLN A 445 -21.28 -26.89 -36.21
CA GLN A 445 -21.53 -27.14 -37.64
C GLN A 445 -22.85 -27.82 -37.99
#